data_AF-A0A4Y2MX93-F1
#
_entry.id   AF-A0A4Y2MX93-F1
#
_cell.length_a   1.000
_cell.length_b   1.000
_cell.length_c   1.000
_cell.angle_alpha   90.00
_cell.angle_beta   90.00
_cell.angle_gamma   90.00
#
_symmetry.space_group_name_H-M   'P 1'
#
loop_
_entity.id
_entity.type
_entity.pdbx_description
1 polymer ?
#
loop_
_entity_poly.entity_id
_entity_poly.type
_entity_poly.pdbx_seq_one_letter_code
_entity_poly.pdbx_strand_id
1 'polypeptide(L)'
;IPVIADLPVGQNLQDHWATILSFELAPNIKPFAEKQVDESQIKNYIYSKKGVLTSPQGVSVLAFLNRKEPIATGNYPDHQLYFWEGATYPPEHQLI
;
A
#
# COMPACT_ATOMS: atom_id res chain seq x y z
N ILE A 1 12.40 23.44 31.02
CA ILE A 1 11.35 24.25 30.33
C ILE A 1 10.34 24.64 31.41
N PRO A 2 9.95 25.91 31.54
CA PRO A 2 8.93 26.32 32.50
C PRO A 2 7.58 25.62 32.21
N VAL A 3 6.97 25.02 33.23
CA VAL A 3 5.68 24.34 33.09
C VAL A 3 4.57 25.37 33.13
N ILE A 4 3.81 25.48 32.05
CA ILE A 4 2.60 26.32 31.96
C ILE A 4 1.36 25.54 32.40
N ALA A 5 1.29 24.25 32.04
CA ALA A 5 0.24 23.32 32.46
C ALA A 5 0.80 21.90 32.53
N ASP A 6 0.46 21.17 33.59
CA ASP A 6 0.86 19.78 33.81
C ASP A 6 -0.27 18.85 33.39
N LEU A 7 -0.22 18.40 32.14
CA LEU A 7 -1.19 17.50 31.53
C LEU A 7 -0.46 16.25 31.03
N PRO A 8 -1.14 15.09 30.97
CA PRO A 8 -0.56 13.83 30.48
C PRO A 8 -0.43 13.81 28.93
N VAL A 9 0.18 14.85 28.36
CA VAL A 9 0.37 14.98 26.91
C VAL A 9 1.35 13.94 26.39
N GLY A 10 1.12 13.45 25.17
CA GLY A 10 1.94 12.40 24.55
C GLY A 10 1.60 10.96 24.95
N GLN A 11 0.59 10.75 25.81
CA GLN A 11 0.07 9.41 26.10
C GLN A 11 -0.86 8.93 24.96
N ASN A 12 -0.98 7.60 24.83
CA ASN A 12 -1.88 6.93 23.88
C ASN A 12 -1.61 7.24 22.39
N LEU A 13 -0.33 7.40 22.00
CA LEU A 13 0.04 7.36 20.59
C LEU A 13 -0.24 5.95 20.03
N GLN A 14 -0.97 5.89 18.92
CA GLN A 14 -1.24 4.66 18.18
C GLN A 14 -0.76 4.83 16.74
N ASP A 15 -0.25 3.75 16.16
CA ASP A 15 0.14 3.69 14.75
C ASP A 15 -0.27 2.34 14.17
N HIS A 16 -0.38 2.28 12.85
CA HIS A 16 -0.61 1.04 12.12
C HIS A 16 0.73 0.40 11.77
N TRP A 17 0.96 -0.80 12.28
CA TRP A 17 2.08 -1.63 11.83
C TRP A 17 1.69 -2.38 10.55
N ALA A 18 2.68 -2.64 9.70
CA ALA A 18 2.48 -3.34 8.44
C ALA A 18 3.62 -4.34 8.18
N THR A 19 3.34 -5.33 7.35
CA THR A 19 4.33 -6.27 6.81
C THR A 19 4.14 -6.39 5.30
N ILE A 20 5.17 -6.80 4.59
CA ILE A 20 5.16 -6.91 3.13
C ILE A 20 5.24 -8.39 2.75
N LEU A 21 4.27 -8.83 1.96
CA LEU A 21 4.31 -10.11 1.27
C LEU A 21 4.52 -9.84 -0.22
N SER A 22 5.76 -10.00 -0.68
CA SER A 22 6.11 -9.86 -2.10
C SER A 22 5.56 -11.02 -2.94
N PHE A 23 5.53 -10.85 -4.26
CA PHE A 23 5.24 -11.90 -5.23
C PHE A 23 5.98 -11.59 -6.53
N GLU A 24 6.28 -12.61 -7.33
CA GLU A 24 6.80 -12.41 -8.68
C GLU A 24 5.67 -12.08 -9.66
N LEU A 25 5.95 -11.11 -10.52
CA LEU A 25 5.12 -10.87 -11.69
C LEU A 25 5.43 -11.93 -12.74
N ALA A 26 4.41 -12.31 -13.52
CA ALA A 26 4.63 -13.17 -14.67
C ALA A 26 5.62 -12.52 -15.65
N PRO A 27 6.48 -13.29 -16.35
CA PRO A 27 7.55 -12.74 -17.19
C PRO A 27 7.10 -11.78 -18.30
N ASN A 28 5.83 -11.85 -18.72
CA ASN A 28 5.25 -10.99 -19.74
C ASN A 28 4.65 -9.68 -19.19
N ILE A 29 4.67 -9.47 -17.87
CA ILE A 29 4.17 -8.25 -17.24
C ILE A 29 5.34 -7.30 -17.02
N LYS A 30 5.27 -6.11 -17.62
CA LYS A 30 6.26 -5.06 -17.37
C LYS A 30 6.26 -4.67 -15.88
N PRO A 31 7.42 -4.46 -15.24
CA PRO A 31 7.51 -3.89 -13.90
C PRO A 31 6.91 -2.47 -13.84
N PHE A 32 6.37 -2.08 -12.69
CA PHE A 32 5.79 -0.74 -12.51
C PHE A 32 6.77 0.40 -12.81
N ALA A 33 8.04 0.25 -12.41
CA ALA A 33 9.10 1.22 -12.70
C ALA A 33 9.24 1.51 -14.21
N GLU A 34 9.12 0.48 -15.07
CA GLU A 34 9.13 0.65 -16.51
C GLU A 34 7.84 1.29 -17.02
N LYS A 35 6.68 0.91 -16.47
CA LYS A 35 5.38 1.51 -16.84
C LYS A 35 5.35 3.01 -16.54
N GLN A 36 6.02 3.48 -15.47
CA GLN A 36 6.01 4.88 -15.07
C GLN A 36 6.76 5.81 -16.05
N VAL A 37 7.80 5.30 -16.69
CA VAL A 37 8.63 6.07 -17.64
C VAL A 37 8.23 5.84 -19.10
N ASP A 38 7.28 4.94 -19.36
CA ASP A 38 6.76 4.67 -20.70
C ASP A 38 5.99 5.91 -21.24
N GLU A 39 6.44 6.44 -22.39
CA GLU A 39 5.85 7.63 -23.00
C GLU A 39 4.35 7.50 -23.25
N SER A 40 3.86 6.30 -23.56
CA SER A 40 2.43 6.08 -23.78
C SER A 40 1.64 6.28 -22.49
N GLN A 41 2.18 5.86 -21.35
CA GLN A 41 1.55 6.04 -20.03
C GLN A 41 1.58 7.51 -19.61
N ILE A 42 2.66 8.22 -19.89
CA ILE A 42 2.77 9.67 -19.66
C ILE A 42 1.72 10.42 -20.49
N LYS A 43 1.61 10.12 -21.79
CA LYS A 43 0.59 10.73 -22.67
C LYS A 43 -0.83 10.41 -22.21
N ASN A 44 -1.11 9.16 -21.83
CA ASN A 44 -2.41 8.75 -21.30
C ASN A 44 -2.79 9.54 -20.05
N TYR A 45 -1.85 9.76 -19.14
CA TYR A 45 -2.08 10.55 -17.95
C TYR A 45 -2.37 12.02 -18.28
N ILE A 46 -1.53 12.65 -19.10
CA ILE A 46 -1.66 14.08 -19.45
C ILE A 46 -2.98 14.34 -20.17
N TYR A 47 -3.25 13.60 -21.25
CA TYR A 47 -4.34 13.90 -22.17
C TYR A 47 -5.66 13.25 -21.80
N SER A 48 -5.65 12.12 -21.09
CA SER A 48 -6.89 11.36 -20.83
C SER A 48 -7.16 11.07 -19.35
N LYS A 49 -6.24 11.45 -18.44
CA LYS A 49 -6.34 11.16 -17.00
C LYS A 49 -6.54 9.65 -16.75
N LYS A 50 -5.85 8.83 -17.54
CA LYS A 50 -5.86 7.35 -17.46
C LYS A 50 -4.44 6.81 -17.37
N GLY A 51 -4.34 5.51 -17.12
CA GLY A 51 -3.07 4.78 -17.09
C GLY A 51 -2.45 4.73 -15.70
N VAL A 52 -1.28 4.09 -15.61
CA VAL A 52 -0.67 3.71 -14.32
C VAL A 52 -0.31 4.89 -13.42
N LEU A 53 -0.07 6.08 -14.01
CA LEU A 53 0.27 7.30 -13.28
C LEU A 53 -0.92 7.94 -12.55
N THR A 54 -2.13 7.41 -12.74
CA THR A 54 -3.31 7.79 -11.95
C THR A 54 -3.39 7.05 -10.62
N SER A 55 -2.65 5.95 -10.47
CA SER A 55 -2.63 5.16 -9.24
C SER A 55 -1.68 5.81 -8.22
N PRO A 56 -2.11 5.94 -6.95
CA PRO A 56 -1.23 6.38 -5.88
C PRO A 56 -0.14 5.34 -5.65
N GLN A 57 1.08 5.66 -6.08
CA GLN A 57 2.28 4.83 -5.91
C GLN A 57 2.17 3.40 -6.49
N GLY A 58 1.24 3.10 -7.40
CA GLY A 58 1.10 1.75 -7.97
C GLY A 58 0.20 0.82 -7.17
N VAL A 59 -0.61 1.36 -6.25
CA VAL A 59 -1.69 0.62 -5.61
C VAL A 59 -2.84 0.42 -6.60
N SER A 60 -3.14 -0.83 -6.92
CA SER A 60 -4.21 -1.19 -7.86
C SER A 60 -5.52 -1.56 -7.16
N VAL A 61 -5.44 -2.16 -5.98
CA VAL A 61 -6.59 -2.64 -5.20
C VAL A 61 -6.34 -2.42 -3.72
N LEU A 62 -7.42 -2.05 -3.02
CA LEU A 62 -7.48 -2.00 -1.56
C LEU A 62 -8.55 -2.98 -1.08
N ALA A 63 -8.25 -3.72 -0.03
CA ALA A 63 -9.21 -4.58 0.63
C ALA A 63 -9.13 -4.41 2.15
N PHE A 64 -10.28 -4.60 2.79
CA PHE A 64 -10.44 -4.58 4.24
C PHE A 64 -10.92 -5.95 4.69
N LEU A 65 -10.22 -6.54 5.66
CA LEU A 65 -10.53 -7.86 6.18
C LEU A 65 -10.84 -7.77 7.67
N ASN A 66 -11.67 -8.71 8.13
CA ASN A 66 -11.93 -8.97 9.53
C ASN A 66 -11.15 -10.22 9.94
N ARG A 67 -10.47 -10.20 11.08
CA ARG A 67 -9.96 -11.43 11.69
C ARG A 67 -11.11 -12.31 12.15
N LYS A 68 -10.86 -13.61 12.24
CA LYS A 68 -11.89 -14.58 12.60
C LYS A 68 -12.34 -14.44 14.05
N GLU A 69 -11.40 -14.29 14.98
CA GLU A 69 -11.63 -14.02 16.41
C GLU A 69 -10.37 -13.39 17.04
N PRO A 70 -10.48 -12.59 18.12
CA PRO A 70 -11.72 -12.08 18.69
C PRO A 70 -12.28 -10.91 17.86
N ILE A 71 -13.56 -10.96 17.48
CA ILE A 71 -14.16 -9.90 16.66
C ILE A 71 -14.36 -8.65 17.52
N ALA A 72 -14.03 -7.46 16.99
CA ALA A 72 -14.36 -6.20 17.65
C ALA A 72 -15.89 -6.11 17.86
N THR A 73 -16.36 -5.39 18.87
CA THR A 73 -17.81 -5.28 19.18
C THR A 73 -18.63 -4.54 18.11
N GLY A 74 -18.08 -4.31 16.91
CA GLY A 74 -18.73 -3.72 15.74
C GLY A 74 -18.06 -4.17 14.43
N ASN A 75 -18.64 -3.79 13.29
CA ASN A 75 -18.13 -4.13 11.96
C ASN A 75 -16.95 -3.22 11.56
N TYR A 76 -15.84 -3.37 12.27
CA TYR A 76 -14.61 -2.64 11.99
C TYR A 76 -13.56 -3.61 11.44
N PRO A 77 -13.09 -3.42 10.19
CA PRO A 77 -11.98 -4.20 9.69
C PRO A 77 -10.73 -3.92 10.48
N ASP A 78 -9.98 -4.97 10.75
CA ASP A 78 -8.74 -4.93 11.54
C ASP A 78 -7.50 -5.15 10.67
N HIS A 79 -7.67 -5.48 9.39
CA HIS A 79 -6.58 -5.55 8.42
C HIS A 79 -6.92 -4.73 7.17
N GLN A 80 -5.91 -4.04 6.66
CA GLN A 80 -5.94 -3.38 5.37
C GLN A 80 -4.89 -4.03 4.46
N LEU A 81 -5.32 -4.46 3.27
CA LEU A 81 -4.44 -5.01 2.25
C LEU A 81 -4.24 -3.99 1.14
N TYR A 82 -2.98 -3.73 0.82
CA TYR A 82 -2.55 -2.96 -0.33
C TYR A 82 -2.00 -3.90 -1.39
N PHE A 83 -2.65 -3.97 -2.55
CA PHE A 83 -2.06 -4.60 -3.72
C PHE A 83 -1.24 -3.55 -4.44
N TRP A 84 0.07 -3.61 -4.20
CA TRP A 84 1.01 -2.56 -4.56
C TRP A 84 2.13 -3.11 -5.43
N GLU A 85 2.34 -2.48 -6.58
CA GLU A 85 3.50 -2.78 -7.44
C GLU A 85 4.67 -1.84 -7.09
N GLY A 86 5.52 -2.26 -6.15
CA GLY A 86 6.62 -1.43 -5.64
C GLY A 86 8.00 -2.10 -5.54
N ALA A 87 8.11 -3.39 -5.87
CA ALA A 87 9.34 -4.14 -5.66
C ALA A 87 10.38 -3.85 -6.75
N THR A 88 11.58 -3.47 -6.33
CA THR A 88 12.79 -3.40 -7.16
C THR A 88 13.76 -4.54 -6.79
N TYR A 89 13.18 -5.72 -6.47
CA TYR A 89 13.73 -7.08 -6.16
C TYR A 89 14.02 -7.41 -4.66
N PRO A 90 14.02 -8.69 -4.20
CA PRO A 90 13.80 -9.99 -4.89
C PRO A 90 12.61 -10.81 -4.29
N PRO A 91 11.96 -11.77 -4.99
CA PRO A 91 12.56 -13.13 -5.02
C PRO A 91 12.17 -14.05 -6.19
N GLU A 92 13.16 -14.80 -6.69
CA GLU A 92 13.00 -15.97 -7.56
C GLU A 92 12.28 -17.12 -6.82
N HIS A 93 10.95 -17.14 -6.93
CA HIS A 93 9.95 -18.02 -6.33
C HIS A 93 9.47 -17.69 -4.90
N GLN A 94 8.16 -17.51 -4.75
CA GLN A 94 7.51 -17.27 -3.46
C GLN A 94 6.34 -18.26 -3.26
N LEU A 95 6.69 -19.34 -2.53
CA LEU A 95 5.93 -20.57 -2.18
C LEU A 95 5.71 -21.59 -3.33
N ILE A 96 6.62 -22.57 -3.32
CA ILE A 96 6.73 -23.87 -4.04
C ILE A 96 7.16 -23.78 -5.51
#